data_AF-A0A960R8T3-F1
#
_entry.id   AF-A0A960R8T3-F1
#
_cell.length_a   1.000
_cell.length_b   1.000
_cell.length_c   1.000
_cell.angle_alpha   90.00
_cell.angle_beta   90.00
_cell.angle_gamma   90.00
#
_symmetry.space_group_name_H-M   'P 1'
#
loop_
_entity.id
_entity.type
_entity.pdbx_description
1 polymer ?
#
loop_
_entity_poly.entity_id
_entity_poly.type
_entity_poly.pdbx_seq_one_letter_code
_entity_poly.pdbx_strand_id
1 'polypeptide(L)'
;MNADRRRFLKSSFGLPLLAAAVPAVAPDSRAAEARPTLIRDENAREGATDWQLTRVRLDERAGFRSSDIEGYCSKQSVKAGETIDIFVSTKVEGDFTLEIFRTGYYGGRGARLMKSVGPLAGK
;
A
#
# COMPACT_ATOMS: atom_id res chain seq x y z
N MET A 1 -12.74 -37.01 -21.78
CA MET A 1 -11.77 -37.37 -20.73
C MET A 1 -11.94 -36.40 -19.58
N ASN A 2 -12.88 -36.71 -18.68
CA ASN A 2 -13.22 -35.91 -17.50
C ASN A 2 -13.07 -36.77 -16.24
N ALA A 3 -12.78 -36.09 -15.14
CA ALA A 3 -12.33 -36.57 -13.82
C ALA A 3 -10.84 -36.97 -13.84
N ASP A 4 -9.96 -36.54 -12.93
CA ASP A 4 -10.22 -36.52 -11.49
C ASP A 4 -9.13 -35.76 -10.70
N ARG A 5 -8.99 -34.43 -10.92
CA ARG A 5 -8.07 -33.60 -10.10
C ARG A 5 -8.54 -33.44 -8.64
N ARG A 6 -9.79 -33.82 -8.34
CA ARG A 6 -10.39 -33.72 -6.99
C ARG A 6 -10.15 -34.95 -6.11
N ARG A 7 -9.45 -35.98 -6.60
CA ARG A 7 -9.21 -37.24 -5.88
C ARG A 7 -7.89 -37.29 -5.10
N PHE A 8 -7.06 -36.26 -5.17
CA PHE A 8 -5.80 -36.20 -4.41
C PHE A 8 -5.95 -35.72 -2.95
N LEU A 9 -7.18 -35.34 -2.53
CA LEU A 9 -7.44 -34.82 -1.18
C LEU A 9 -8.02 -35.85 -0.20
N LYS A 10 -7.94 -37.16 -0.51
CA LYS A 10 -8.41 -38.21 0.40
C LYS A 10 -7.34 -39.28 0.59
N SER A 11 -6.29 -38.93 1.34
CA SER A 11 -5.49 -39.92 2.07
C SER A 11 -5.39 -39.50 3.53
N SER A 12 -5.94 -40.37 4.36
CA SER A 12 -6.07 -40.29 5.80
C SER A 12 -4.71 -40.39 6.50
N PHE A 13 -4.43 -39.51 7.47
CA PHE A 13 -3.52 -39.82 8.56
C PHE A 13 -4.27 -39.58 9.87
N GLY A 14 -4.70 -40.68 10.50
CA GLY A 14 -5.16 -40.68 11.87
C GLY A 14 -3.96 -40.62 12.82
N LEU A 15 -3.93 -39.59 13.66
CA LEU A 15 -3.01 -39.45 14.80
C LEU A 15 -3.86 -39.04 16.01
N PRO A 16 -3.72 -39.70 17.17
CA PRO A 16 -4.46 -39.31 18.37
C PRO A 16 -3.87 -38.00 18.91
N LEU A 17 -4.64 -36.91 18.89
CA LEU A 17 -4.24 -35.67 19.53
C LEU A 17 -4.52 -35.73 21.03
N LEU A 18 -3.46 -35.65 21.84
CA LEU A 18 -3.55 -35.17 23.22
C LEU A 18 -4.12 -33.75 23.21
N ALA A 19 -5.20 -33.52 23.96
CA ALA A 19 -5.80 -32.21 24.14
C ALA A 19 -4.90 -31.34 25.06
N ALA A 20 -4.00 -30.57 24.47
CA ALA A 20 -3.40 -29.42 25.13
C ALA A 20 -4.33 -28.21 24.93
N ALA A 21 -4.87 -27.67 26.01
CA ALA A 21 -5.72 -26.47 25.98
C ALA A 21 -4.89 -25.26 25.54
N VAL A 22 -5.04 -24.87 24.27
CA VAL A 22 -4.52 -23.60 23.76
C VAL A 22 -5.47 -22.50 24.23
N PRO A 23 -5.00 -21.44 24.91
CA PRO A 23 -5.87 -20.32 25.24
C PRO A 23 -6.38 -19.70 23.94
N ALA A 24 -7.69 -19.61 23.79
CA ALA A 24 -8.32 -18.94 22.68
C ALA A 24 -7.98 -17.45 22.74
N VAL A 25 -7.03 -17.02 21.91
CA VAL A 25 -6.85 -15.60 21.60
C VAL A 25 -8.15 -15.17 20.91
N ALA A 26 -8.95 -14.36 21.61
CA ALA A 26 -10.17 -13.79 21.06
C ALA A 26 -9.79 -13.03 19.77
N PRO A 27 -10.44 -13.30 18.63
CA PRO A 27 -10.23 -12.48 17.45
C PRO A 27 -10.61 -11.04 17.81
N ASP A 28 -9.67 -10.12 17.61
CA ASP A 28 -9.89 -8.68 17.75
C ASP A 28 -11.08 -8.32 16.84
N SER A 29 -12.25 -8.14 17.46
CA SER A 29 -13.55 -8.13 16.78
C SER A 29 -13.84 -6.80 16.09
N ARG A 30 -12.82 -5.95 15.94
CA ARG A 30 -12.87 -4.76 15.09
C ARG A 30 -12.64 -5.12 13.63
N ALA A 31 -13.27 -6.19 13.16
CA ALA A 31 -13.59 -6.29 11.74
C ALA A 31 -14.48 -5.09 11.44
N ALA A 32 -13.92 -4.05 10.81
CA ALA A 32 -14.68 -2.89 10.38
C ALA A 32 -15.93 -3.40 9.68
N GLU A 33 -17.11 -3.10 10.23
CA GLU A 33 -18.39 -3.48 9.62
C GLU A 33 -18.31 -3.09 8.14
N ALA A 34 -18.47 -4.08 7.27
CA ALA A 34 -18.33 -3.89 5.84
C ALA A 34 -19.44 -2.93 5.39
N ARG A 35 -19.17 -1.62 5.38
CA ARG A 35 -20.16 -0.66 4.87
C ARG A 35 -20.07 -0.68 3.35
N PRO A 36 -21.14 -1.12 2.65
CA PRO A 36 -21.10 -1.31 1.20
C PRO A 36 -20.90 0.02 0.44
N THR A 37 -21.08 1.17 1.10
CA THR A 37 -20.92 2.49 0.50
C THR A 37 -19.52 3.10 0.67
N LEU A 38 -18.62 2.55 1.51
CA LEU A 38 -17.33 3.19 1.84
C LEU A 38 -16.54 3.64 0.61
N ILE A 39 -16.40 2.76 -0.39
CA ILE A 39 -15.65 3.07 -1.60
C ILE A 39 -16.39 4.08 -2.47
N ARG A 40 -17.73 4.04 -2.51
CA ARG A 40 -18.55 5.02 -3.25
C ARG A 40 -18.42 6.40 -2.62
N ASP A 41 -18.56 6.48 -1.30
CA ASP A 41 -18.49 7.71 -0.53
C ASP A 41 -17.09 8.33 -0.62
N GLU A 42 -16.03 7.51 -0.55
CA GLU A 42 -14.66 7.99 -0.75
C GLU A 42 -14.41 8.44 -2.20
N ASN A 43 -14.85 7.68 -3.21
CA ASN A 43 -14.65 8.05 -4.61
C ASN A 43 -15.51 9.25 -5.05
N ALA A 44 -16.52 9.65 -4.27
CA ALA A 44 -17.29 10.87 -4.49
C ALA A 44 -16.53 12.12 -4.01
N ARG A 45 -15.44 11.97 -3.24
CA ARG A 45 -14.59 13.10 -2.84
C ARG A 45 -13.85 13.69 -4.03
N GLU A 46 -13.46 14.94 -3.88
CA GLU A 46 -12.66 15.64 -4.87
C GLU A 46 -11.28 14.98 -5.04
N GLY A 47 -10.88 14.72 -6.30
CA GLY A 47 -9.56 14.19 -6.64
C GLY A 47 -8.53 15.29 -6.96
N ALA A 48 -7.25 14.93 -6.96
CA ALA A 48 -6.14 15.81 -7.34
C ALA A 48 -5.88 15.78 -8.85
N THR A 49 -5.45 16.90 -9.42
CA THR A 49 -5.16 17.03 -10.87
C THR A 49 -3.67 16.98 -11.20
N ASP A 50 -2.80 17.03 -10.20
CA ASP A 50 -1.35 17.23 -10.27
C ASP A 50 -0.54 16.11 -9.62
N TRP A 51 -1.18 14.95 -9.37
CA TRP A 51 -0.54 13.81 -8.71
C TRP A 51 0.49 13.08 -9.58
N GLN A 52 0.44 13.27 -10.91
CA GLN A 52 1.41 12.67 -11.84
C GLN A 52 2.59 13.62 -12.05
N LEU A 53 3.80 13.06 -11.97
CA LEU A 53 5.01 13.79 -12.28
C LEU A 53 5.08 14.07 -13.78
N THR A 54 4.94 15.35 -14.17
CA THR A 54 4.99 15.80 -15.57
C THR A 54 6.35 16.35 -15.99
N ARG A 55 7.25 16.61 -15.03
CA ARG A 55 8.57 17.21 -15.27
C ARG A 55 9.69 16.43 -14.58
N VAL A 56 9.85 15.16 -14.96
CA VAL A 56 10.91 14.29 -14.44
C VAL A 56 12.22 14.60 -15.18
N ARG A 57 13.29 14.87 -14.43
CA ARG A 57 14.65 15.06 -14.98
C ARG A 57 15.44 13.76 -14.80
N LEU A 58 15.54 12.99 -15.87
CA LEU A 58 16.33 11.76 -15.89
C LEU A 58 17.82 12.07 -16.06
N ASP A 59 18.68 11.23 -15.49
CA ASP A 59 20.14 11.35 -15.64
C ASP A 59 20.57 11.12 -17.11
N GLU A 60 19.87 10.24 -17.82
CA GLU A 60 20.09 9.91 -19.23
C GLU A 60 18.78 9.98 -20.02
N ARG A 61 18.84 10.35 -21.31
CA ARG A 61 17.65 10.57 -22.16
C ARG A 61 16.73 9.34 -22.29
N ALA A 62 17.29 8.13 -22.23
CA ALA A 62 16.56 6.87 -22.28
C ALA A 62 16.76 6.03 -21.00
N GLY A 63 17.15 6.68 -19.90
CA GLY A 63 17.34 6.05 -18.61
C GLY A 63 16.05 5.94 -17.79
N PHE A 64 16.17 5.33 -16.61
CA PHE A 64 15.06 5.22 -15.63
C PHE A 64 15.36 5.94 -14.31
N ARG A 65 16.59 6.45 -14.15
CA ARG A 65 17.05 7.08 -12.91
C ARG A 65 16.98 8.59 -12.99
N SER A 66 16.73 9.20 -11.83
CA SER A 66 16.70 10.64 -11.60
C SER A 66 17.44 10.90 -10.29
N SER A 67 18.77 10.94 -10.34
CA SER A 67 19.62 10.93 -9.14
C SER A 67 19.46 12.16 -8.23
N ASP A 68 18.82 13.23 -8.70
CA ASP A 68 18.65 14.44 -7.89
C ASP A 68 17.83 14.22 -6.63
N ILE A 69 16.81 13.35 -6.70
CA ILE A 69 16.03 12.91 -5.55
C ILE A 69 15.51 11.49 -5.81
N GLU A 70 15.83 10.58 -4.89
CA GLU A 70 15.36 9.20 -4.91
C GLU A 70 14.79 8.84 -3.55
N GLY A 71 13.85 7.89 -3.51
CA GLY A 71 13.26 7.44 -2.26
C GLY A 71 12.62 6.07 -2.37
N TYR A 72 12.49 5.42 -1.21
CA TYR A 72 11.84 4.12 -1.07
C TYR A 72 11.19 4.01 0.31
N CYS A 73 10.29 3.03 0.45
CA CYS A 73 9.62 2.77 1.72
C CYS A 73 10.22 1.54 2.42
N SER A 74 10.17 1.50 3.76
CA SER A 74 10.67 0.35 4.53
C SER A 74 9.90 -0.95 4.25
N LYS A 75 8.64 -0.84 3.82
CA LYS A 75 7.74 -1.96 3.55
C LYS A 75 6.89 -1.66 2.32
N GLN A 76 6.41 -2.70 1.65
CA GLN A 76 5.48 -2.56 0.51
C GLN A 76 4.02 -2.44 0.96
N SER A 77 3.69 -2.97 2.14
CA SER A 77 2.35 -2.93 2.70
C SER A 77 2.40 -2.92 4.23
N VAL A 78 1.38 -2.33 4.84
CA VAL A 78 1.18 -2.26 6.28
C VAL A 78 -0.31 -2.39 6.59
N LYS A 79 -0.64 -2.92 7.76
CA LYS A 79 -2.01 -2.91 8.27
C LYS A 79 -2.37 -1.54 8.84
N ALA A 80 -3.66 -1.28 9.01
CA ALA A 80 -4.11 -0.07 9.71
C ALA A 80 -3.54 -0.04 11.13
N GLY A 81 -2.95 1.09 11.51
CA GLY A 81 -2.29 1.27 12.81
C GLY A 81 -0.80 0.91 12.83
N GLU A 82 -0.27 0.26 11.79
CA GLU A 82 1.16 0.01 11.66
C GLU A 82 1.89 1.19 10.99
N THR A 83 3.22 1.25 11.21
CA THR A 83 4.10 2.28 10.66
C THR A 83 4.88 1.78 9.46
N ILE A 84 5.03 2.69 8.49
CA ILE A 84 5.91 2.60 7.32
C ILE A 84 6.86 3.79 7.34
N ASP A 85 8.15 3.54 7.14
CA ASP A 85 9.17 4.58 7.05
C ASP A 85 9.41 4.92 5.59
N ILE A 86 9.65 6.20 5.32
CA ILE A 86 9.95 6.68 3.98
C ILE A 86 11.37 7.24 4.03
N PHE A 87 12.25 6.65 3.23
CA PHE A 87 13.63 7.08 3.08
C PHE A 87 13.74 7.90 1.80
N VAL A 88 14.37 9.06 1.91
CA VAL A 88 14.61 9.98 0.81
C VAL A 88 16.07 10.37 0.85
N SER A 89 16.72 10.40 -0.31
CA SER A 89 18.07 10.92 -0.49
C SER A 89 18.05 11.94 -1.62
N THR A 90 18.73 13.06 -1.40
CA THR A 90 18.88 14.13 -2.39
C THR A 90 20.35 14.28 -2.74
N LYS A 91 20.68 14.36 -4.03
CA LYS A 91 22.08 14.52 -4.47
C LYS A 91 22.67 15.89 -4.13
N VAL A 92 21.82 16.91 -4.08
CA VAL A 92 22.17 18.28 -3.67
C VAL A 92 21.28 18.62 -2.49
N GLU A 93 21.87 19.19 -1.43
CA GLU A 93 21.11 19.67 -0.28
C GLU A 93 20.01 20.65 -0.72
N GLY A 94 18.79 20.41 -0.26
CA GLY A 94 17.64 21.21 -0.64
C GLY A 94 16.38 20.72 0.03
N ASP A 95 15.43 21.62 0.21
CA ASP A 95 14.14 21.28 0.79
C ASP A 95 13.29 20.48 -0.21
N PHE A 96 12.60 19.46 0.29
CA PHE A 96 11.62 18.69 -0.48
C PHE A 96 10.29 18.58 0.27
N THR A 97 9.23 18.27 -0.47
CA THR A 97 7.90 18.00 0.09
C THR A 97 7.50 16.58 -0.21
N LEU A 98 6.73 15.97 0.70
CA LEU A 98 6.17 14.64 0.53
C LEU A 98 4.65 14.74 0.48
N GLU A 99 4.07 14.24 -0.61
CA GLU A 99 2.62 14.21 -0.82
C GLU A 99 2.15 12.76 -0.95
N ILE A 100 1.18 12.38 -0.12
CA ILE A 100 0.60 11.05 -0.09
C ILE A 100 -0.75 11.13 -0.79
N PHE A 101 -0.87 10.37 -1.87
CA PHE A 101 -2.11 10.25 -2.62
C PHE A 101 -2.73 8.87 -2.41
N ARG A 102 -4.06 8.82 -2.28
CA ARG A 102 -4.82 7.58 -2.44
C ARG A 102 -5.28 7.51 -3.89
N THR A 103 -4.89 6.46 -4.60
CA THR A 103 -5.35 6.21 -5.98
C THR A 103 -6.81 5.75 -6.02
N GLY A 104 -7.52 6.08 -7.09
CA GLY A 104 -8.95 5.77 -7.21
C GLY A 104 -9.64 6.53 -8.33
N TYR A 105 -10.97 6.39 -8.45
CA TYR A 105 -11.72 7.00 -9.54
C TYR A 105 -11.80 8.53 -9.43
N TYR A 106 -12.30 9.05 -8.30
CA TYR A 106 -12.48 10.49 -8.01
C TYR A 106 -12.95 11.32 -9.22
N GLY A 107 -14.05 10.89 -9.85
CA GLY A 107 -14.60 11.57 -11.02
C GLY A 107 -13.69 11.55 -12.27
N GLY A 108 -12.78 10.58 -12.38
CA GLY A 108 -11.81 10.43 -13.47
C GLY A 108 -10.44 11.06 -13.20
N ARG A 109 -10.21 11.69 -12.03
CA ARG A 109 -8.93 12.36 -11.72
C ARG A 109 -7.81 11.39 -11.31
N GLY A 110 -8.13 10.16 -10.92
CA GLY A 110 -7.15 9.08 -10.72
C GLY A 110 -6.55 8.99 -9.31
N ALA A 111 -6.53 10.08 -8.54
CA ALA A 111 -6.07 10.08 -7.16
C ALA A 111 -6.69 11.22 -6.34
N ARG A 112 -6.58 11.13 -5.01
CA ARG A 112 -6.91 12.21 -4.06
C ARG A 112 -5.72 12.45 -3.15
N LEU A 113 -5.38 13.72 -2.94
CA LEU A 113 -4.37 14.13 -1.96
C LEU A 113 -4.87 13.82 -0.55
N MET A 114 -4.13 13.00 0.18
CA MET A 114 -4.45 12.60 1.55
C MET A 114 -3.70 13.43 2.58
N LYS A 115 -2.43 13.73 2.29
CA LYS A 115 -1.54 14.44 3.21
C LYS A 115 -0.38 15.06 2.45
N SER A 116 0.01 16.27 2.86
CA SER A 116 1.27 16.90 2.47
C SER A 116 2.13 17.09 3.72
N VAL A 117 3.43 16.86 3.58
CA VAL A 117 4.43 16.99 4.65
C VAL A 117 5.60 17.78 4.09
N GLY A 118 6.04 18.79 4.83
CA GLY A 118 7.24 19.57 4.52
C GLY A 118 7.02 21.08 4.60
N PRO A 119 8.03 21.86 4.18
CA PRO A 119 9.30 21.40 3.62
C PRO A 119 10.13 20.56 4.61
N LEU A 120 10.83 19.55 4.09
CA LEU A 120 11.77 18.68 4.80
C LEU A 120 13.16 18.91 4.22
N ALA A 121 14.17 19.04 5.08
CA ALA A 121 15.55 19.20 4.62
C ALA A 121 16.07 17.90 4.01
N GLY A 122 16.38 17.93 2.71
CA GLY A 122 17.07 16.86 1.98
C GLY A 122 18.58 16.93 2.20
N LYS A 123 19.19 15.76 2.33
CA LYS A 123 20.62 15.55 2.52
C LYS A 123 21.09 14.33 1.71
#